data_AF-A0A7Y2AJY7-F1
#
_entry.id   AF-A0A7Y2AJY7-F1
#
_cell.length_a   1.000
_cell.length_b   1.000
_cell.length_c   1.000
_cell.angle_alpha   90.00
_cell.angle_beta   90.00
_cell.angle_gamma   90.00
#
_symmetry.space_group_name_H-M   'P 1'
#
loop_
_entity.id
_entity.type
_entity.pdbx_description
1 polymer ?
#
loop_
_entity_poly.entity_id
_entity_poly.type
_entity_poly.pdbx_seq_one_letter_code
_entity_poly.pdbx_strand_id
1 'polypeptide(L)'
;MAKKDTFRVVTRGQDGSLLIRDYPTSEPLLNSHIQIGTDDCSTDLALRGLPVFRGLIGPMPEGKNIVRYESPDVFEALTKEWGAAKPRKRTRRSKEQIEADRAAAEAASAAEALAN
;
A
#
# COMPACT_ATOMS: atom_id res chain seq x y z
N MET A 1 -5.83 -14.46 10.10
CA MET A 1 -5.47 -13.08 9.73
C MET A 1 -4.35 -12.62 10.62
N ALA A 2 -3.40 -11.82 10.13
CA ALA A 2 -2.38 -11.24 10.99
C ALA A 2 -3.05 -10.21 11.90
N LYS A 3 -2.79 -10.29 13.21
CA LYS A 3 -3.32 -9.32 14.16
C LYS A 3 -2.61 -7.99 13.94
N LYS A 4 -3.39 -6.93 13.76
CA LYS A 4 -2.85 -5.57 13.79
C LYS A 4 -2.68 -5.18 15.25
N ASP A 5 -1.46 -4.89 15.66
CA ASP A 5 -1.08 -4.62 17.05
C ASP A 5 -0.41 -3.25 17.22
N THR A 6 -0.21 -2.53 16.12
CA THR A 6 0.45 -1.23 16.10
C THR A 6 -0.43 -0.23 15.37
N PHE A 7 -0.74 0.87 16.05
CA PHE A 7 -1.47 2.01 15.53
C PHE A 7 -0.49 3.15 15.28
N ARG A 8 -0.25 3.44 14.01
CA ARG A 8 0.71 4.45 13.57
C ARG A 8 -0.02 5.71 13.15
N VAL A 9 0.38 6.85 13.72
CA VAL A 9 -0.08 8.18 13.30
C VAL A 9 1.05 8.88 12.58
N VAL A 10 0.83 9.24 11.31
CA VAL A 10 1.79 9.96 10.48
C VAL A 10 1.31 11.39 10.25
N THR A 11 2.07 12.35 10.77
CA THR A 11 1.80 13.78 10.57
C THR A 11 2.99 14.47 9.92
N ARG A 12 2.83 15.75 9.60
CA ARG A 12 3.90 16.58 9.05
C ARG A 12 4.38 17.60 10.08
N GLY A 13 5.68 17.72 10.25
CA GLY A 13 6.32 18.79 11.01
C GLY A 13 6.24 20.13 10.29
N GLN A 14 6.51 21.23 11.00
CA GLN A 14 6.54 22.58 10.42
C GLN A 14 7.63 22.73 9.34
N ASP A 15 8.69 21.94 9.45
CA ASP A 15 9.80 21.84 8.48
C ASP A 15 9.47 20.95 7.28
N GLY A 16 8.26 20.37 7.25
CA GLY A 16 7.82 19.49 6.19
C GLY A 16 8.25 18.03 6.35
N SER A 17 8.97 17.66 7.42
CA SER A 17 9.37 16.29 7.72
C SER A 17 8.18 15.42 8.15
N LEU A 18 8.30 14.10 7.98
CA LEU A 18 7.29 13.17 8.48
C LEU A 18 7.54 12.86 9.97
N LEU A 19 6.52 13.08 10.78
CA LEU A 19 6.49 12.70 12.19
C LEU A 19 5.66 11.43 12.34
N ILE A 20 6.29 10.37 12.84
CA ILE A 20 5.67 9.07 13.02
C ILE A 20 5.53 8.79 14.52
N ARG A 21 4.31 8.44 14.95
CA ARG A 21 4.02 8.03 16.33
C ARG A 21 3.29 6.70 16.34
N ASP A 22 3.90 5.72 16.97
CA ASP A 22 3.35 4.37 17.10
C ASP A 22 2.75 4.16 18.50
N TYR A 23 1.60 3.50 18.53
CA TYR A 23 0.86 3.16 19.74
C TYR A 23 0.51 1.67 19.73
N PRO A 24 0.53 0.98 20.89
CA PRO A 24 0.16 -0.42 20.98
C PRO A 24 -1.37 -0.64 20.92
N THR A 25 -2.17 0.40 21.13
CA THR A 25 -3.64 0.37 21.11
C THR A 25 -4.21 1.65 20.48
N SER A 26 -5.49 1.63 20.12
CA SER A 26 -6.20 2.81 19.60
C SER A 26 -6.67 3.79 20.70
N GLU A 27 -6.58 3.42 21.97
CA GLU A 27 -7.06 4.24 23.09
C GLU A 27 -6.45 5.65 23.14
N PRO A 28 -5.14 5.85 22.90
CA PRO A 28 -4.56 7.20 22.86
C PRO A 28 -5.15 8.07 21.75
N LEU A 29 -5.58 7.46 20.63
CA LEU A 29 -6.21 8.17 19.52
C LEU A 29 -7.65 8.54 19.89
N LEU A 30 -8.40 7.66 20.55
CA LEU A 30 -9.75 7.94 21.06
C LEU A 30 -9.77 9.09 22.08
N ASN A 31 -8.70 9.23 22.87
CA ASN A 31 -8.58 10.32 23.84
C ASN A 31 -8.21 11.67 23.22
N SER A 32 -7.53 11.66 22.06
CA SER A 32 -6.99 12.87 21.41
C SER A 32 -7.82 13.34 20.22
N HIS A 33 -8.61 12.45 19.60
CA HIS A 33 -9.40 12.72 18.41
C HIS A 33 -10.84 12.27 18.61
N ILE A 34 -11.77 13.02 18.02
CA ILE A 34 -13.19 12.67 18.04
C ILE A 34 -13.43 11.54 17.05
N GLN A 35 -13.93 10.40 17.51
CA GLN A 35 -14.42 9.35 16.62
C GLN A 35 -15.70 9.83 15.92
N ILE A 36 -15.68 9.82 14.59
CA ILE A 36 -16.81 10.22 13.73
C ILE A 36 -17.52 9.03 13.10
N GLY A 37 -16.95 7.84 13.20
CA GLY A 37 -17.54 6.63 12.68
C GLY A 37 -16.61 5.43 12.84
N THR A 38 -16.88 4.43 12.02
CA THR A 38 -16.19 3.14 12.02
C THR A 38 -16.02 2.69 10.58
N ASP A 39 -14.87 2.09 10.25
CA ASP A 39 -14.63 1.55 8.91
C ASP A 39 -15.41 0.24 8.69
N ASP A 40 -16.06 0.10 7.53
CA ASP A 40 -16.77 -1.13 7.13
C ASP A 40 -16.45 -1.58 5.68
N CYS A 41 -15.78 -0.73 4.90
CA CYS A 41 -15.55 -0.98 3.47
C CYS A 41 -14.14 -1.47 3.14
N SER A 42 -13.21 -1.53 4.11
CA SER A 42 -11.85 -2.01 3.85
C SER A 42 -11.85 -3.45 3.32
N THR A 43 -10.92 -3.73 2.41
CA THR A 43 -10.61 -5.08 1.94
C THR A 43 -9.84 -5.88 2.99
N ASP A 44 -9.07 -5.20 3.85
CA ASP A 44 -8.45 -5.80 5.03
C ASP A 44 -9.50 -5.89 6.15
N LEU A 45 -10.01 -7.10 6.38
CA LEU A 45 -11.02 -7.40 7.40
C LEU A 45 -10.53 -7.08 8.82
N ALA A 46 -9.22 -6.98 9.05
CA ALA A 46 -8.68 -6.56 10.35
C ALA A 46 -8.84 -5.05 10.61
N LEU A 47 -9.19 -4.26 9.59
CA LEU A 47 -9.45 -2.82 9.73
C LEU A 47 -10.92 -2.49 9.92
N ARG A 48 -11.83 -3.36 9.45
CA ARG A 48 -13.25 -3.14 9.67
C ARG A 48 -13.55 -3.15 11.16
N GLY A 49 -14.44 -2.26 11.60
CA GLY A 49 -14.71 -2.06 13.01
C GLY A 49 -13.74 -1.09 13.70
N LEU A 50 -12.66 -0.66 13.05
CA LEU A 50 -11.75 0.34 13.64
C LEU A 50 -12.31 1.77 13.50
N PRO A 51 -12.00 2.65 14.46
CA PRO A 51 -12.56 4.00 14.50
C PRO A 51 -12.03 4.89 13.36
N VAL A 52 -12.94 5.65 12.76
CA VAL A 52 -12.59 6.77 11.88
C VAL A 52 -12.58 8.04 12.73
N PHE A 53 -11.47 8.78 12.69
CA PHE A 53 -11.24 9.95 13.53
C PHE A 53 -11.36 11.26 12.76
N ARG A 54 -11.94 12.28 13.39
CA ARG A 54 -11.96 13.64 12.83
C ARG A 54 -10.54 14.18 12.72
N GLY A 55 -10.14 14.60 11.53
CA GLY A 55 -8.82 15.20 11.28
C GLY A 55 -7.71 14.20 11.00
N LEU A 56 -7.99 12.89 10.97
CA LEU A 56 -7.09 11.86 10.50
C LEU A 56 -7.72 11.10 9.33
N ILE A 57 -6.90 10.69 8.38
CA ILE A 57 -7.24 9.82 7.27
C ILE A 57 -6.82 8.40 7.65
N GLY A 58 -7.75 7.46 7.60
CA GLY A 58 -7.56 6.07 8.02
C GLY A 58 -8.89 5.46 8.50
N PRO A 59 -8.91 4.21 8.96
CA PRO A 59 -7.77 3.27 9.10
C PRO A 59 -7.26 2.73 7.76
N MET A 60 -5.94 2.72 7.56
CA MET A 60 -5.31 2.12 6.37
C MET A 60 -4.35 0.99 6.74
N PRO A 61 -4.22 -0.06 5.91
CA PRO A 61 -3.28 -1.13 6.19
C PRO A 61 -1.88 -0.69 5.80
N GLU A 62 -0.95 -0.76 6.75
CA GLU A 62 0.48 -0.63 6.46
C GLU A 62 1.20 -1.94 6.79
N GLY A 63 1.72 -2.59 5.76
CA GLY A 63 2.34 -3.91 5.91
C GLY A 63 1.42 -4.94 6.59
N LYS A 64 2.03 -5.87 7.34
CA LYS A 64 1.31 -7.00 7.92
C LYS A 64 0.58 -6.64 9.23
N ASN A 65 1.17 -5.80 10.08
CA ASN A 65 0.75 -5.66 11.49
C ASN A 65 0.31 -4.22 11.85
N ILE A 66 0.43 -3.26 10.95
CA ILE A 66 0.25 -1.83 11.28
C ILE A 66 -1.07 -1.34 10.71
N VAL A 67 -1.79 -0.58 11.52
CA VAL A 67 -2.91 0.28 11.14
C VAL A 67 -2.40 1.71 11.11
N ARG A 68 -2.41 2.33 9.92
CA ARG A 68 -1.97 3.70 9.74
C ARG A 68 -3.15 4.66 9.75
N TYR A 69 -2.97 5.75 10.48
CA TYR A 69 -3.71 6.99 10.37
C TYR A 69 -2.72 8.08 9.95
N GLU A 70 -3.16 9.04 9.16
CA GLU A 70 -2.32 10.16 8.73
C GLU A 70 -3.07 11.48 8.70
N SER A 71 -2.36 12.60 8.87
CA SER A 71 -2.98 13.92 8.67
C SER A 71 -3.34 14.14 7.19
N PRO A 72 -4.37 14.95 6.88
CA PRO A 72 -4.75 15.28 5.50
C PRO A 72 -3.59 15.76 4.64
N ASP A 73 -2.69 16.59 5.19
CA ASP A 73 -1.53 17.13 4.46
C ASP A 73 -0.54 16.04 3.99
N VAL A 74 -0.39 14.98 4.80
CA VAL A 74 0.46 13.81 4.47
C VAL A 74 -0.21 13.01 3.37
N PHE A 75 -1.52 12.73 3.51
CA PHE A 75 -2.29 12.02 2.50
C PHE A 75 -2.23 12.73 1.14
N GLU A 76 -2.44 14.04 1.13
CA GLU A 76 -2.38 14.83 -0.10
C GLU A 76 -0.99 14.81 -0.74
N ALA A 77 0.07 14.98 0.04
CA ALA A 77 1.43 14.98 -0.47
C ALA A 77 1.79 13.61 -1.09
N LEU A 78 1.55 12.52 -0.36
CA LEU A 78 1.81 11.16 -0.84
C LEU A 78 0.96 10.82 -2.07
N THR A 79 -0.30 11.26 -2.09
CA THR A 79 -1.18 11.05 -3.25
C THR A 79 -0.69 11.82 -4.49
N LYS A 80 -0.21 13.06 -4.31
CA LYS A 80 0.39 13.86 -5.40
C LYS A 80 1.68 13.23 -5.92
N GLU A 81 2.55 12.74 -5.04
CA GLU A 81 3.77 12.02 -5.42
C GLU A 81 3.46 10.74 -6.19
N TRP A 82 2.48 9.97 -5.70
CA TRP A 82 2.01 8.77 -6.39
C TRP A 82 1.44 9.08 -7.79
N GLY A 83 0.66 10.14 -7.91
CA GLY A 83 0.14 10.61 -9.21
C GLY A 83 1.21 11.13 -10.17
N ALA A 84 2.29 11.72 -9.64
CA ALA A 84 3.42 12.19 -10.43
C ALA A 84 4.35 11.05 -10.89
N ALA A 85 4.31 9.90 -10.23
CA ALA A 85 5.11 8.73 -10.60
C ALA A 85 4.70 8.24 -12.00
N LYS A 86 5.58 8.47 -12.99
CA LYS A 86 5.30 8.11 -14.39
C LYS A 86 5.05 6.60 -14.48
N PRO A 87 3.85 6.16 -14.90
CA PRO A 87 3.57 4.74 -15.02
C PRO A 87 4.58 4.13 -15.99
N ARG A 88 5.14 2.97 -15.62
CA ARG A 88 6.08 2.25 -16.47
C ARG A 88 5.39 2.00 -17.81
N LYS A 89 5.85 2.66 -18.87
CA LYS A 89 5.31 2.46 -20.22
C LYS A 89 5.46 0.99 -20.54
N ARG A 90 4.35 0.27 -20.62
CA ARG A 90 4.34 -1.12 -21.02
C ARG A 90 4.72 -1.13 -22.50
N THR A 91 5.99 -1.39 -22.79
CA THR A 91 6.45 -1.60 -24.16
C THR A 91 5.80 -2.87 -24.68
N ARG A 92 5.07 -2.74 -25.78
CA ARG A 92 4.65 -3.90 -26.56
C ARG A 92 5.91 -4.55 -27.10
N ARG A 93 6.06 -5.86 -26.93
CA ARG A 93 7.17 -6.60 -27.55
C ARG A 93 7.14 -6.34 -29.05
N SER A 94 8.31 -6.10 -29.64
CA SER A 94 8.41 -5.96 -31.09
C SER A 94 8.13 -7.31 -31.77
N LYS A 95 7.82 -7.28 -33.06
CA LYS A 95 7.59 -8.50 -33.82
C LYS A 95 8.84 -9.39 -33.81
N GLU A 96 10.03 -8.78 -33.90
CA GLU A 96 11.31 -9.51 -33.85
C GLU A 96 11.53 -10.20 -32.49
N GLN A 97 11.16 -9.54 -31.38
CA GLN A 97 11.27 -10.13 -30.04
C GLN A 97 10.31 -11.32 -29.85
N ILE A 98 9.10 -11.22 -30.39
CA ILE A 98 8.12 -12.31 -30.33
C ILE A 98 8.59 -13.51 -31.16
N GLU A 99 9.15 -13.27 -32.35
CA GLU A 99 9.68 -14.32 -33.22
C GLU A 99 10.94 -14.98 -32.62
N ALA A 100 11.84 -14.19 -32.00
CA ALA A 100 13.01 -14.71 -31.31
C ALA A 100 12.67 -15.56 -30.07
N ASP A 101 11.74 -15.10 -29.22
CA ASP A 101 11.28 -15.85 -28.05
C ASP A 101 10.62 -17.18 -28.46
N ARG A 102 9.85 -17.16 -29.57
CA ARG A 102 9.20 -18.36 -30.11
C ARG A 102 10.22 -19.36 -30.66
N ALA A 103 11.19 -18.89 -31.44
CA ALA A 103 12.26 -19.74 -31.96
C ALA A 103 13.11 -20.35 -30.83
N ALA A 104 13.38 -19.58 -29.77
CA ALA A 104 14.08 -20.07 -28.59
C ALA A 104 13.28 -21.13 -27.82
N ALA A 105 11.96 -20.96 -27.69
CA ALA A 105 11.08 -21.94 -27.06
C ALA A 105 10.96 -23.23 -27.89
N GLU A 106 10.86 -23.11 -29.21
CA GLU A 106 10.84 -24.24 -30.14
C GLU A 106 12.16 -25.03 -30.09
N ALA A 107 13.31 -24.35 -30.07
CA ALA A 107 14.62 -24.97 -29.92
C ALA A 107 14.81 -25.67 -28.57
N ALA A 108 14.35 -25.07 -27.48
CA ALA A 108 14.40 -25.68 -26.15
C ALA A 108 13.53 -26.96 -26.07
N SER A 109 12.32 -26.92 -26.64
CA SER A 109 11.43 -28.09 -26.71
C SER A 109 11.98 -29.22 -27.58
N ALA A 110 12.67 -28.88 -28.68
CA ALA A 110 13.31 -29.86 -29.54
C ALA A 110 14.54 -30.52 -28.87
N ALA A 111 15.31 -29.76 -28.09
CA ALA A 111 16.43 -30.28 -27.33
C ALA A 111 15.98 -31.21 -26.18
N GLU A 112 14.87 -30.88 -25.52
CA GLU A 112 14.27 -31.71 -24.47
C GLU A 112 13.67 -33.01 -25.01
N ALA A 113 13.08 -32.98 -26.22
CA ALA A 113 12.54 -34.16 -26.89
C ALA A 113 13.61 -35.15 -27.39
N LEU A 114 14.86 -34.70 -27.58
CA LEU A 114 15.99 -35.53 -28.02
C LEU A 114 16.76 -36.16 -26.86
N ALA A 115 16.48 -35.71 -25.63
CA ALA A 115 17.11 -36.19 -24.40
C ALA A 115 16.30 -37.29 -23.67
N ASN A 116 15.11 -37.65 -24.17
CA ASN A 116 14.28 -38.77 -23.73
C ASN A 116 14.25 -39.87 -24.80
#